data_AF-A0A9X9XJ95-F1
#
_entry.id   AF-A0A9X9XJ95-F1
#
_cell.length_a   1.000
_cell.length_b   1.000
_cell.length_c   1.000
_cell.angle_alpha   90.00
_cell.angle_beta   90.00
_cell.angle_gamma   90.00
#
_symmetry.space_group_name_H-M   'P 1'
#
loop_
_entity.id
_entity.type
_entity.pdbx_description
1 polymer ?
#
loop_
_entity_poly.entity_id
_entity_poly.type
_entity_poly.pdbx_seq_one_letter_code
_entity_poly.pdbx_strand_id
1 'polypeptide(L)'
;MTSHRLAVALIASVAAAPARAEVPATALDLIWVTPSAAGGATLDCARLLALEVPLDWLPGDAAAVMLSNGPEDETAAARLNAALLAEETAVLHVVFGRAGGIGNCAAAAPGPVAEVLGALEALKLQVNAGVVVAIGLGAAGSAALEAVEPGVTARHLGEDGPRLAAAIALDGERRAVFRAGLRPAVREGWAARVPYLCAALAPLAGPGGAEACVAELQGETPVASLRPRR
;
A
#
# COMPACT_ATOMS: atom_id res chain seq x y z
N MET A 1 37.91 -43.39 51.65
CA MET A 1 37.99 -42.04 51.04
C MET A 1 36.88 -41.90 50.01
N THR A 2 35.70 -41.48 50.46
CA THR A 2 34.48 -41.37 49.65
C THR A 2 34.30 -39.92 49.19
N SER A 3 34.50 -39.66 47.90
CA SER A 3 34.27 -38.34 47.29
C SER A 3 32.80 -38.15 46.97
N HIS A 4 32.13 -37.23 47.66
CA HIS A 4 30.78 -36.79 47.31
C HIS A 4 30.88 -35.64 46.31
N ARG A 5 30.48 -35.89 45.07
CA ARG A 5 30.30 -34.85 44.04
C ARG A 5 28.93 -34.20 44.25
N LEU A 6 28.93 -32.96 44.71
CA LEU A 6 27.77 -32.08 44.74
C LEU A 6 27.42 -31.66 43.31
N ALA A 7 26.27 -32.12 42.81
CA ALA A 7 25.66 -31.64 41.58
C ALA A 7 24.94 -30.32 41.88
N VAL A 8 25.43 -29.22 41.31
CA VAL A 8 24.78 -27.91 41.35
C VAL A 8 23.73 -27.90 40.23
N ALA A 9 22.46 -27.94 40.61
CA ALA A 9 21.35 -27.75 39.69
C ALA A 9 21.17 -26.25 39.41
N LEU A 10 21.52 -25.82 38.19
CA LEU A 10 21.21 -24.47 37.70
C LEU A 10 19.71 -24.39 37.41
N ILE A 11 18.97 -23.70 38.28
CA ILE A 11 17.57 -23.34 38.04
C ILE A 11 17.59 -22.13 37.09
N ALA A 12 17.36 -22.37 35.81
CA ALA A 12 17.18 -21.32 34.81
C ALA A 12 15.86 -20.60 35.09
N SER A 13 15.95 -19.42 35.70
CA SER A 13 14.82 -18.50 35.88
C SER A 13 14.40 -17.98 34.50
N VAL A 14 13.35 -18.55 33.93
CA VAL A 14 12.66 -18.00 32.76
C VAL A 14 12.00 -16.70 33.22
N ALA A 15 12.68 -15.58 32.99
CA ALA A 15 12.08 -14.27 33.16
C ALA A 15 10.95 -14.14 32.12
N ALA A 16 9.71 -14.25 32.58
CA ALA A 16 8.54 -13.93 31.78
C ALA A 16 8.65 -12.46 31.37
N ALA A 17 9.04 -12.21 30.11
CA ALA A 17 8.99 -10.87 29.56
C ALA A 17 7.54 -10.37 29.68
N PRO A 18 7.31 -9.14 30.18
CA PRO A 18 5.97 -8.61 30.25
C PRO A 18 5.41 -8.60 28.83
N ALA A 19 4.25 -9.23 28.64
CA ALA A 19 3.45 -9.05 27.45
C ALA A 19 3.15 -7.56 27.34
N ARG A 20 3.94 -6.85 26.53
CA ARG A 20 3.63 -5.47 26.16
C ARG A 20 2.33 -5.57 25.38
N ALA A 21 1.27 -4.99 25.95
CA ALA A 21 0.09 -4.66 25.18
C ALA A 21 0.57 -3.69 24.09
N GLU A 22 0.75 -4.21 22.88
CA GLU A 22 1.00 -3.39 21.70
C GLU A 22 -0.24 -2.53 21.53
N VAL A 23 -0.11 -1.25 21.90
CA VAL A 23 -1.11 -0.23 21.58
C VAL A 23 -1.22 -0.23 20.06
N PRO A 24 -2.42 -0.34 19.47
CA PRO A 24 -2.55 -0.28 18.02
C PRO A 24 -1.92 1.03 17.55
N ALA A 25 -0.87 0.92 16.74
CA ALA A 25 -0.11 2.06 16.22
C ALA A 25 -0.86 2.78 15.08
N THR A 26 -2.15 2.49 14.92
CA THR A 26 -2.98 2.96 13.82
C THR A 26 -4.36 3.38 14.29
N ALA A 27 -4.91 4.37 13.60
CA ALA A 27 -6.33 4.68 13.66
C ALA A 27 -7.05 4.11 12.43
N LEU A 28 -8.36 3.93 12.57
CA LEU A 28 -9.25 3.50 11.49
C LEU A 28 -10.16 4.65 11.14
N ASP A 29 -10.17 5.03 9.86
CA ASP A 29 -11.14 5.96 9.28
C ASP A 29 -12.04 5.24 8.26
N LEU A 30 -13.24 5.75 8.05
CA LEU A 30 -14.21 5.17 7.11
C LEU A 30 -14.43 6.15 5.96
N ILE A 31 -14.08 5.72 4.75
CA ILE A 31 -14.19 6.56 3.55
C ILE A 31 -15.12 5.95 2.51
N TRP A 32 -15.86 6.81 1.81
CA TRP A 32 -16.73 6.40 0.71
C TRP A 32 -15.92 6.39 -0.59
N VAL A 33 -15.85 5.22 -1.21
CA VAL A 33 -15.17 5.04 -2.50
C VAL A 33 -16.18 4.74 -3.57
N THR A 34 -16.26 5.60 -4.57
CA THR A 34 -17.01 5.36 -5.80
C THR A 34 -16.01 4.85 -6.85
N PRO A 35 -16.17 3.62 -7.36
CA PRO A 35 -15.35 3.13 -8.46
C PRO A 35 -15.47 4.08 -9.65
N SER A 36 -14.34 4.37 -10.30
CA SER A 36 -14.34 5.25 -11.47
C SER A 36 -15.08 4.60 -12.65
N ALA A 37 -15.68 5.40 -13.53
CA ALA A 37 -16.25 4.90 -14.77
C ALA A 37 -15.49 5.45 -15.98
N ALA A 38 -15.22 4.57 -16.94
CA ALA A 38 -14.61 4.99 -18.19
C ALA A 38 -15.59 5.86 -19.01
N GLY A 39 -15.06 6.93 -19.63
CA GLY A 39 -15.83 7.74 -20.57
C GLY A 39 -16.87 8.65 -19.92
N GLY A 40 -16.71 8.99 -18.63
CA GLY A 40 -17.57 9.94 -17.93
C GLY A 40 -18.96 9.41 -17.55
N ALA A 41 -19.18 8.09 -17.64
CA ALA A 41 -20.35 7.48 -17.04
C ALA A 41 -20.32 7.68 -15.52
N THR A 42 -21.48 7.79 -14.88
CA THR A 42 -21.58 7.76 -13.42
C THR A 42 -21.92 6.35 -12.99
N LEU A 43 -21.11 5.78 -12.09
CA LEU A 43 -21.51 4.60 -11.35
C LEU A 43 -22.19 5.09 -10.08
N ASP A 44 -23.51 4.89 -9.97
CA ASP A 44 -24.28 5.15 -8.74
C ASP A 44 -23.99 4.05 -7.69
N CYS A 45 -22.71 3.81 -7.43
CA CYS A 45 -22.25 2.83 -6.47
C CYS A 45 -21.09 3.39 -5.66
N ALA A 46 -21.30 3.55 -4.36
CA ALA A 46 -20.27 3.87 -3.40
C ALA A 46 -20.12 2.72 -2.40
N ARG A 47 -18.88 2.42 -2.04
CA ARG A 47 -18.51 1.42 -1.03
C ARG A 47 -17.91 2.15 0.17
N LEU A 48 -18.33 1.77 1.37
CA LEU A 48 -17.67 2.22 2.59
C LEU A 48 -16.48 1.31 2.85
N LEU A 49 -15.28 1.85 2.83
CA LEU A 49 -14.04 1.12 3.07
C LEU A 49 -13.32 1.67 4.30
N ALA A 50 -12.56 0.80 4.96
CA ALA A 50 -11.71 1.19 6.08
C ALA A 50 -10.35 1.66 5.55
N LEU A 51 -9.97 2.88 5.92
CA LEU A 51 -8.63 3.42 5.74
C LEU A 51 -7.87 3.24 7.06
N GLU A 52 -6.79 2.47 7.03
CA GLU A 52 -5.87 2.36 8.15
C GLU A 52 -4.84 3.47 8.05
N VAL A 53 -4.73 4.30 9.08
CA VAL A 53 -3.83 5.46 9.10
C VAL A 53 -2.82 5.36 10.25
N PRO A 54 -1.55 5.73 10.04
CA PRO A 54 -0.62 6.01 11.13
C PRO A 54 -1.16 7.10 12.06
N LEU A 55 -0.82 7.06 13.35
CA LEU A 55 -1.33 8.01 14.37
C LEU A 55 -0.94 9.47 14.10
N ASP A 56 0.19 9.69 13.44
CA ASP A 56 0.77 10.98 13.10
C ASP A 56 0.61 11.34 11.62
N TRP A 57 -0.23 10.60 10.89
CA TRP A 57 -0.52 10.84 9.49
C TRP A 57 -1.23 12.19 9.28
N LEU A 58 -0.76 12.98 8.32
CA LEU A 58 -1.27 14.31 8.00
C LEU A 58 -1.68 14.42 6.52
N PRO A 59 -2.57 15.36 6.17
CA PRO A 59 -2.81 15.74 4.78
C PRO A 59 -1.49 16.04 4.04
N GLY A 60 -1.32 15.43 2.87
CA GLY A 60 -0.09 15.47 2.09
C GLY A 60 0.84 14.26 2.29
N ASP A 61 0.55 13.38 3.25
CA ASP A 61 1.32 12.15 3.42
C ASP A 61 0.98 11.07 2.40
N ALA A 62 1.76 10.00 2.42
CA ALA A 62 1.62 8.88 1.50
C ALA A 62 0.43 7.99 1.88
N ALA A 63 -0.23 7.47 0.86
CA ALA A 63 -1.23 6.43 0.97
C ALA A 63 -1.02 5.35 -0.09
N ALA A 64 -1.46 4.13 0.21
CA ALA A 64 -1.45 3.00 -0.68
C ALA A 64 -2.87 2.48 -0.89
N VAL A 65 -3.24 2.28 -2.15
CA VAL A 65 -4.40 1.45 -2.53
C VAL A 65 -3.89 0.03 -2.65
N MET A 66 -4.23 -0.83 -1.70
CA MET A 66 -3.89 -2.25 -1.75
C MET A 66 -5.07 -3.02 -2.34
N LEU A 67 -4.87 -3.74 -3.44
CA LEU A 67 -5.89 -4.48 -4.16
C LEU A 67 -5.66 -5.99 -4.04
N SER A 68 -6.70 -6.74 -3.66
CA SER A 68 -6.65 -8.21 -3.62
C SER A 68 -7.93 -8.86 -4.14
N ASN A 69 -7.85 -10.12 -4.57
CA ASN A 69 -8.97 -10.83 -5.21
C ASN A 69 -9.79 -11.70 -4.26
N GLY A 70 -9.20 -12.10 -3.12
CA GLY A 70 -9.84 -13.08 -2.27
C GLY A 70 -9.06 -13.43 -1.01
N PRO A 71 -9.55 -14.43 -0.25
CA PRO A 71 -8.96 -14.86 1.02
C PRO A 71 -7.54 -15.42 0.87
N GLU A 72 -7.16 -15.91 -0.32
CA GLU A 72 -5.81 -16.40 -0.62
C GLU A 72 -4.72 -15.33 -0.40
N ASP A 73 -5.08 -14.05 -0.56
CA ASP A 73 -4.16 -12.93 -0.42
C ASP A 73 -4.12 -12.36 1.01
N GLU A 74 -5.02 -12.75 1.92
CA GLU A 74 -5.21 -12.09 3.23
C GLU A 74 -3.94 -12.07 4.09
N THR A 75 -3.18 -13.17 4.10
CA THR A 75 -1.93 -13.23 4.87
C THR A 75 -0.86 -12.30 4.30
N ALA A 76 -0.76 -12.21 2.97
CA ALA A 76 0.17 -11.30 2.32
C ALA A 76 -0.26 -9.84 2.51
N ALA A 77 -1.56 -9.57 2.37
CA ALA A 77 -2.17 -8.26 2.59
C ALA A 77 -1.95 -7.76 4.01
N ALA A 78 -2.20 -8.58 5.04
CA ALA A 78 -1.99 -8.20 6.44
C ALA A 78 -0.52 -7.87 6.75
N ARG A 79 0.41 -8.68 6.22
CA ARG A 79 1.86 -8.43 6.39
C ARG A 79 2.31 -7.16 5.68
N LEU A 80 1.81 -6.92 4.46
CA LEU A 80 2.13 -5.72 3.71
C LEU A 80 1.55 -4.48 4.36
N ASN A 81 0.29 -4.54 4.79
CA ASN A 81 -0.38 -3.47 5.52
C ASN A 81 0.44 -3.03 6.74
N ALA A 82 0.83 -3.98 7.59
CA ALA A 82 1.68 -3.69 8.75
C ALA A 82 3.01 -3.04 8.37
N ALA A 83 3.65 -3.51 7.28
CA ALA A 83 4.91 -2.93 6.81
C ALA A 83 4.74 -1.51 6.26
N LEU A 84 3.66 -1.22 5.52
CA LEU A 84 3.37 0.11 5.00
C LEU A 84 3.05 1.11 6.11
N LEU A 85 2.27 0.69 7.10
CA LEU A 85 1.93 1.51 8.27
C LEU A 85 3.16 1.84 9.11
N ALA A 86 4.12 0.91 9.22
CA ALA A 86 5.40 1.14 9.90
C ALA A 86 6.27 2.18 9.17
N GLU A 87 6.05 2.38 7.87
CA GLU A 87 6.72 3.40 7.03
C GLU A 87 5.81 4.62 6.80
N GLU A 88 4.92 4.93 7.76
CA GLU A 88 4.04 6.10 7.77
C GLU A 88 3.16 6.22 6.50
N THR A 89 2.76 5.10 5.91
CA THR A 89 1.90 5.06 4.73
C THR A 89 0.50 4.57 5.12
N ALA A 90 -0.52 5.42 4.91
CA ALA A 90 -1.91 5.02 5.10
C ALA A 90 -2.31 3.95 4.08
N VAL A 91 -3.16 2.99 4.46
CA VAL A 91 -3.52 1.86 3.60
C VAL A 91 -5.03 1.76 3.46
N LEU A 92 -5.48 1.80 2.21
CA LEU A 92 -6.85 1.51 1.84
C LEU A 92 -6.89 0.15 1.16
N HIS A 93 -7.40 -0.87 1.87
CA HIS A 93 -7.51 -2.22 1.31
C HIS A 93 -8.83 -2.40 0.56
N VAL A 94 -8.71 -2.69 -0.73
CA VAL A 94 -9.82 -2.94 -1.64
C VAL A 94 -9.83 -4.42 -2.04
N VAL A 95 -10.88 -5.13 -1.68
CA VAL A 95 -11.14 -6.49 -2.19
C VAL A 95 -12.09 -6.37 -3.38
N PHE A 96 -11.59 -6.64 -4.58
CA PHE A 96 -12.39 -6.59 -5.81
C PHE A 96 -13.13 -7.92 -6.03
N GLY A 97 -14.08 -7.94 -6.98
CA GLY A 97 -14.86 -9.14 -7.30
C GLY A 97 -15.90 -9.54 -6.24
N ARG A 98 -15.88 -8.95 -5.05
CA ARG A 98 -16.96 -9.07 -4.05
C ARG A 98 -18.08 -8.09 -4.39
N ALA A 99 -19.26 -8.61 -4.69
CA ALA A 99 -20.48 -7.82 -4.68
C ALA A 99 -20.69 -7.28 -3.27
N GLY A 100 -20.56 -5.96 -3.10
CA GLY A 100 -20.68 -5.30 -1.80
C GLY A 100 -20.87 -3.81 -2.02
N GLY A 101 -21.98 -3.28 -1.51
CA GLY A 101 -22.37 -1.88 -1.66
C GLY A 101 -23.83 -1.71 -1.26
N ILE A 102 -24.24 -0.48 -0.95
CA ILE A 102 -25.63 -0.14 -0.66
C ILE A 102 -26.30 0.29 -1.97
N GLY A 103 -27.48 -0.24 -2.28
CA GLY A 103 -28.25 0.11 -3.49
C GLY A 103 -28.05 -0.85 -4.68
N ASN A 104 -28.21 -0.34 -5.91
CA ASN A 104 -28.10 -1.13 -7.16
C ASN A 104 -26.66 -1.61 -7.47
N CYS A 105 -25.70 -1.37 -6.57
CA CYS A 105 -24.33 -1.86 -6.60
C CYS A 105 -24.18 -3.37 -6.84
N ALA A 106 -25.17 -4.18 -6.43
CA ALA A 106 -25.09 -5.64 -6.57
C ALA A 106 -25.03 -6.11 -8.04
N ALA A 107 -25.48 -5.30 -9.00
CA ALA A 107 -25.57 -5.70 -10.41
C ALA A 107 -24.30 -5.41 -11.23
N ALA A 108 -23.43 -4.50 -10.77
CA ALA A 108 -22.22 -4.11 -11.48
C ALA A 108 -21.03 -4.31 -10.55
N ALA A 109 -20.47 -5.53 -10.53
CA ALA A 109 -19.17 -5.77 -9.91
C ALA A 109 -18.13 -4.95 -10.70
N PRO A 110 -17.62 -3.82 -10.17
CA PRO A 110 -16.75 -2.95 -10.93
C PRO A 110 -15.45 -3.69 -11.25
N GLY A 111 -14.85 -3.36 -12.41
CA GLY A 111 -13.54 -3.90 -12.76
C GLY A 111 -12.45 -3.46 -11.77
N PRO A 112 -11.39 -4.25 -11.57
CA PRO A 112 -10.35 -3.93 -10.60
C PRO A 112 -9.61 -2.61 -10.88
N VAL A 113 -9.45 -2.22 -12.15
CA VAL A 113 -8.90 -0.90 -12.52
C VAL A 113 -9.81 0.24 -12.05
N ALA A 114 -11.14 0.08 -12.23
CA ALA A 114 -12.11 1.07 -11.82
C ALA A 114 -12.08 1.28 -10.30
N GLU A 115 -11.95 0.19 -9.54
CA GLU A 115 -11.79 0.20 -8.08
C GLU A 115 -10.52 0.93 -7.64
N VAL A 116 -9.36 0.64 -8.25
CA VAL A 116 -8.09 1.32 -7.92
C VAL A 116 -8.19 2.82 -8.18
N LEU A 117 -8.76 3.22 -9.32
CA LEU A 117 -8.85 4.62 -9.70
C LEU A 117 -9.91 5.39 -8.90
N GLY A 118 -11.01 4.74 -8.50
CA GLY A 118 -11.97 5.32 -7.56
C GLY A 118 -11.35 5.53 -6.17
N ALA A 119 -10.57 4.55 -5.70
CA ALA A 119 -9.81 4.65 -4.46
C ALA A 119 -8.77 5.77 -4.49
N LEU A 120 -8.04 5.91 -5.61
CA LEU A 120 -7.12 7.04 -5.84
C LEU A 120 -7.85 8.38 -5.69
N GLU A 121 -8.98 8.55 -6.36
CA GLU A 121 -9.75 9.78 -6.30
C GLU A 121 -10.24 10.08 -4.88
N ALA A 122 -10.77 9.08 -4.17
CA ALA A 122 -11.20 9.23 -2.78
C ALA A 122 -10.04 9.67 -1.85
N LEU A 123 -8.88 9.01 -1.94
CA LEU A 123 -7.69 9.36 -1.14
C LEU A 123 -7.20 10.77 -1.44
N LYS A 124 -7.24 11.19 -2.71
CA LYS A 124 -6.80 12.53 -3.13
C LYS A 124 -7.78 13.62 -2.72
N LEU A 125 -9.08 13.41 -2.90
CA LEU A 125 -10.08 14.47 -2.75
C LEU A 125 -10.73 14.53 -1.36
N GLN A 126 -10.89 13.38 -0.69
CA GLN A 126 -11.54 13.33 0.64
C GLN A 126 -10.50 13.38 1.76
N VAL A 127 -9.36 12.70 1.57
CA VAL A 127 -8.32 12.52 2.62
C VAL A 127 -7.10 13.44 2.38
N ASN A 128 -7.01 14.07 1.20
CA ASN A 128 -5.88 14.94 0.82
C ASN A 128 -4.51 14.24 0.86
N ALA A 129 -4.43 12.97 0.46
CA ALA A 129 -3.15 12.26 0.35
C ALA A 129 -2.20 12.96 -0.66
N GLY A 130 -0.93 13.14 -0.32
CA GLY A 130 0.05 13.78 -1.21
C GLY A 130 0.64 12.80 -2.23
N VAL A 131 0.99 11.59 -1.81
CA VAL A 131 1.45 10.54 -2.72
C VAL A 131 0.49 9.37 -2.63
N VAL A 132 0.06 8.83 -3.77
CA VAL A 132 -0.75 7.61 -3.79
C VAL A 132 -0.08 6.58 -4.69
N VAL A 133 0.12 5.38 -4.16
CA VAL A 133 0.62 4.21 -4.91
C VAL A 133 -0.45 3.12 -4.97
N ALA A 134 -0.43 2.31 -6.03
CA ALA A 134 -1.29 1.13 -6.14
C ALA A 134 -0.47 -0.14 -5.96
N ILE A 135 -0.94 -1.08 -5.13
CA ILE A 135 -0.28 -2.37 -4.92
C ILE A 135 -1.30 -3.48 -5.13
N GLY A 136 -1.14 -4.26 -6.20
CA GLY A 136 -1.99 -5.41 -6.49
C GLY A 136 -1.34 -6.71 -6.05
N LEU A 137 -2.09 -7.54 -5.33
CA LEU A 137 -1.69 -8.88 -4.90
C LEU A 137 -2.28 -9.95 -5.83
N GLY A 138 -1.48 -10.95 -6.19
CA GLY A 138 -1.91 -12.09 -6.99
C GLY A 138 -2.53 -11.66 -8.32
N ALA A 139 -3.77 -12.08 -8.57
CA ALA A 139 -4.52 -11.72 -9.79
C ALA A 139 -4.81 -10.22 -9.92
N ALA A 140 -4.72 -9.46 -8.83
CA ALA A 140 -4.94 -8.01 -8.80
C ALA A 140 -3.76 -7.20 -9.36
N GLY A 141 -2.58 -7.81 -9.49
CA GLY A 141 -1.34 -7.13 -9.85
C GLY A 141 -1.41 -6.42 -11.21
N SER A 142 -1.99 -7.08 -12.23
CA SER A 142 -2.14 -6.49 -13.56
C SER A 142 -2.99 -5.22 -13.56
N ALA A 143 -4.06 -5.19 -12.76
CA ALA A 143 -4.93 -4.03 -12.64
C ALA A 143 -4.24 -2.83 -11.97
N ALA A 144 -3.38 -3.08 -10.96
CA ALA A 144 -2.57 -2.02 -10.37
C ALA A 144 -1.61 -1.42 -11.41
N LEU A 145 -0.91 -2.26 -12.18
CA LEU A 145 0.01 -1.83 -13.23
C LEU A 145 -0.68 -1.15 -14.42
N GLU A 146 -1.92 -1.53 -14.72
CA GLU A 146 -2.73 -0.89 -15.76
C GLU A 146 -3.25 0.48 -15.28
N ALA A 147 -3.64 0.60 -14.01
CA ALA A 147 -4.21 1.84 -13.47
C ALA A 147 -3.25 3.04 -13.49
N VAL A 148 -1.93 2.80 -13.51
CA VAL A 148 -0.92 3.86 -13.60
C VAL A 148 -0.66 4.33 -15.03
N GLU A 149 -1.16 3.62 -16.04
CA GLU A 149 -0.98 4.01 -17.44
C GLU A 149 -1.73 5.31 -17.76
N PRO A 150 -1.06 6.36 -18.29
CA PRO A 150 -1.67 7.66 -18.49
C PRO A 150 -2.98 7.63 -19.30
N GLY A 151 -3.03 6.82 -20.37
CA GLY A 151 -4.23 6.68 -21.20
C GLY A 151 -5.36 5.90 -20.53
N VAL A 152 -5.07 5.03 -19.55
CA VAL A 152 -6.09 4.37 -18.75
C VAL A 152 -6.63 5.37 -17.73
N THR A 153 -5.75 6.02 -16.96
CA THR A 153 -6.17 6.98 -15.95
C THR A 153 -6.97 8.15 -16.55
N ALA A 154 -6.52 8.71 -17.68
CA ALA A 154 -7.22 9.81 -18.36
C ALA A 154 -8.62 9.42 -18.84
N ARG A 155 -8.82 8.18 -19.31
CA ARG A 155 -10.16 7.69 -19.72
C ARG A 155 -11.15 7.58 -18.57
N HIS A 156 -10.67 7.38 -17.35
CA HIS A 156 -11.48 7.19 -16.15
C HIS A 156 -11.65 8.48 -15.34
N LEU A 157 -10.59 9.28 -15.21
CA LEU A 157 -10.53 10.44 -14.31
C LEU A 157 -10.33 11.78 -15.05
N GLY A 158 -10.28 11.76 -16.38
CA GLY A 158 -9.96 12.94 -17.20
C GLY A 158 -8.47 13.28 -17.21
N GLU A 159 -8.04 14.13 -18.15
CA GLU A 159 -6.64 14.54 -18.37
C GLU A 159 -6.01 15.23 -17.15
N ASP A 160 -6.80 15.99 -16.40
CA ASP A 160 -6.36 16.73 -15.21
C ASP A 160 -6.69 16.00 -13.89
N GLY A 161 -7.26 14.80 -13.97
CA GLY A 161 -7.62 14.01 -12.80
C GLY A 161 -6.39 13.60 -11.97
N PRO A 162 -6.60 13.09 -10.74
CA PRO A 162 -5.50 12.58 -9.94
C PRO A 162 -4.77 11.42 -10.64
N ARG A 163 -3.50 11.23 -10.28
CA ARG A 163 -2.63 10.19 -10.84
C ARG A 163 -1.90 9.42 -9.74
N LEU A 164 -1.62 8.16 -10.01
CA LEU A 164 -0.74 7.33 -9.17
C LEU A 164 0.71 7.76 -9.35
N ALA A 165 1.46 7.77 -8.25
CA ALA A 165 2.90 7.96 -8.25
C ALA A 165 3.65 6.72 -8.71
N ALA A 166 3.09 5.54 -8.41
CA ALA A 166 3.64 4.25 -8.76
C ALA A 166 2.56 3.16 -8.73
N ALA A 167 2.83 2.07 -9.43
CA ALA A 167 2.11 0.81 -9.28
C ALA A 167 3.08 -0.35 -9.04
N ILE A 168 2.63 -1.30 -8.23
CA ILE A 168 3.36 -2.51 -7.88
C ILE A 168 2.42 -3.70 -8.05
N ALA A 169 2.88 -4.73 -8.76
CA ALA A 169 2.25 -6.05 -8.77
C ALA A 169 3.11 -7.03 -7.98
N LEU A 170 2.52 -7.71 -7.00
CA LEU A 170 3.15 -8.78 -6.24
C LEU A 170 2.45 -10.09 -6.57
N ASP A 171 3.15 -11.02 -7.22
CA ASP A 171 2.60 -12.36 -7.45
C ASP A 171 2.82 -13.28 -6.24
N GLY A 172 2.06 -14.37 -6.17
CA GLY A 172 2.16 -15.37 -5.10
C GLY A 172 3.51 -16.12 -5.06
N GLU A 173 4.35 -15.95 -6.08
CA GLU A 173 5.69 -16.54 -6.21
C GLU A 173 6.80 -15.57 -5.77
N ARG A 174 6.44 -14.44 -5.14
CA ARG A 174 7.36 -13.37 -4.69
C ARG A 174 8.11 -12.69 -5.83
N ARG A 175 7.53 -12.63 -7.02
CA ARG A 175 8.00 -11.72 -8.06
C ARG A 175 7.22 -10.43 -7.95
N ALA A 176 7.98 -9.34 -7.90
CA ALA A 176 7.42 -8.00 -7.96
C ALA A 176 7.68 -7.38 -9.34
N VAL A 177 6.68 -6.70 -9.88
CA VAL A 177 6.82 -5.81 -11.02
C VAL A 177 6.48 -4.42 -10.55
N PHE A 178 7.38 -3.49 -10.83
CA PHE A 178 7.26 -2.08 -10.44
C PHE A 178 7.02 -1.24 -11.69
N ARG A 179 6.26 -0.17 -11.56
CA ARG A 179 6.05 0.82 -12.62
C ARG A 179 5.93 2.21 -12.03
N ALA A 180 6.80 3.11 -12.45
CA ALA A 180 6.67 4.52 -12.11
C ALA A 180 5.43 5.14 -12.78
N GLY A 181 4.74 6.02 -12.05
CA GLY A 181 3.59 6.78 -12.55
C GLY A 181 3.90 8.24 -12.78
N LEU A 182 2.89 9.10 -12.60
CA LEU A 182 3.11 10.53 -12.67
C LEU A 182 3.92 10.97 -11.45
N ARG A 183 5.02 11.68 -11.70
CA ARG A 183 5.88 12.19 -10.65
C ARG A 183 5.10 13.12 -9.70
N PRO A 184 5.07 12.83 -8.39
CA PRO A 184 4.47 13.73 -7.40
C PRO A 184 5.17 15.08 -7.37
N ALA A 185 4.51 16.09 -6.82
CA ALA A 185 5.11 17.41 -6.62
C ALA A 185 6.31 17.32 -5.68
N VAL A 186 7.33 18.16 -5.88
CA VAL A 186 8.57 18.13 -5.07
C VAL A 186 8.28 18.22 -3.56
N ARG A 187 7.28 19.00 -3.17
CA ARG A 187 6.85 19.17 -1.76
C ARG A 187 6.32 17.90 -1.11
N GLU A 188 5.89 16.91 -1.89
CA GLU A 188 5.38 15.63 -1.40
C GLU A 188 6.51 14.63 -1.07
N GLY A 189 7.76 15.00 -1.37
CA GLY A 189 8.95 14.30 -0.88
C GLY A 189 9.17 12.91 -1.51
N TRP A 190 8.58 12.63 -2.68
CA TRP A 190 8.57 11.29 -3.29
C TRP A 190 9.93 10.59 -3.31
N ALA A 191 10.99 11.27 -3.77
CA ALA A 191 12.32 10.68 -3.85
C ALA A 191 12.87 10.19 -2.50
N ALA A 192 12.51 10.87 -1.40
CA ALA A 192 12.87 10.46 -0.05
C ALA A 192 11.99 9.32 0.47
N ARG A 193 10.74 9.20 0.01
CA ARG A 193 9.80 8.14 0.41
C ARG A 193 10.03 6.80 -0.30
N VAL A 194 10.53 6.81 -1.55
CA VAL A 194 10.73 5.58 -2.34
C VAL A 194 11.56 4.51 -1.62
N PRO A 195 12.71 4.80 -0.99
CA PRO A 195 13.48 3.77 -0.29
C PRO A 195 12.70 3.07 0.83
N TYR A 196 11.88 3.81 1.57
CA TYR A 196 11.05 3.26 2.66
C TYR A 196 9.93 2.37 2.12
N LEU A 197 9.23 2.84 1.07
CA LEU A 197 8.24 2.01 0.35
C LEU A 197 8.87 0.70 -0.15
N CYS A 198 10.04 0.79 -0.79
CA CYS A 198 10.74 -0.38 -1.31
C CYS A 198 11.25 -1.31 -0.21
N ALA A 199 11.63 -0.78 0.96
CA ALA A 199 11.98 -1.57 2.14
C ALA A 199 10.76 -2.34 2.68
N ALA A 200 9.58 -1.70 2.75
CA ALA A 200 8.33 -2.36 3.15
C ALA A 200 7.94 -3.51 2.20
N LEU A 201 8.24 -3.36 0.90
CA LEU A 201 7.96 -4.37 -0.13
C LEU A 201 8.99 -5.51 -0.19
N ALA A 202 10.21 -5.29 0.31
CA ALA A 202 11.33 -6.22 0.19
C ALA A 202 11.02 -7.67 0.63
N PRO A 203 10.29 -7.93 1.74
CA PRO A 203 9.97 -9.30 2.17
C PRO A 203 9.07 -10.07 1.19
N LEU A 204 8.35 -9.35 0.32
CA LEU A 204 7.39 -9.90 -0.64
C LEU A 204 7.92 -9.87 -2.08
N ALA A 205 8.88 -8.99 -2.38
CA ALA A 205 9.43 -8.79 -3.72
C ALA A 205 10.55 -9.77 -4.11
N GLY A 206 10.96 -10.66 -3.20
CA GLY A 206 12.03 -11.61 -3.43
C GLY A 206 13.44 -11.00 -3.38
N PRO A 207 14.49 -11.81 -3.62
CA PRO A 207 15.87 -11.34 -3.59
C PRO A 207 16.13 -10.24 -4.63
N GLY A 208 16.73 -9.12 -4.22
CA GLY A 208 17.01 -7.98 -5.10
C GLY A 208 15.80 -7.10 -5.43
N GLY A 209 14.62 -7.43 -4.89
CA GLY A 209 13.38 -6.71 -5.19
C GLY A 209 13.37 -5.27 -4.69
N ALA A 210 14.03 -4.98 -3.57
CA ALA A 210 14.13 -3.62 -3.03
C ALA A 210 14.96 -2.72 -3.96
N GLU A 211 16.10 -3.21 -4.46
CA GLU A 211 16.97 -2.51 -5.37
C GLU A 211 16.29 -2.25 -6.72
N ALA A 212 15.59 -3.26 -7.26
CA ALA A 212 14.79 -3.13 -8.47
C ALA A 212 13.66 -2.11 -8.30
N CYS A 213 12.97 -2.12 -7.16
CA CYS A 213 11.95 -1.15 -6.81
C CYS A 213 12.51 0.28 -6.78
N VAL A 214 13.63 0.51 -6.10
CA VAL A 214 14.25 1.83 -6.01
C VAL A 214 14.66 2.32 -7.40
N ALA A 215 15.31 1.46 -8.19
CA ALA A 215 15.76 1.80 -9.54
C ALA A 215 14.60 2.23 -10.45
N GLU A 216 13.49 1.49 -10.42
CA GLU A 216 12.30 1.80 -11.22
C GLU A 216 11.60 3.08 -10.73
N LEU A 217 11.34 3.19 -9.43
CA LEU A 217 10.44 4.23 -8.89
C LEU A 217 11.11 5.61 -8.69
N GLN A 218 12.43 5.67 -8.56
CA GLN A 218 13.15 6.95 -8.52
C GLN A 218 13.33 7.56 -9.92
N GLY A 219 13.31 6.72 -10.96
CA GLY A 219 13.65 7.08 -12.33
C GLY A 219 15.07 7.63 -12.49
N GLU A 220 15.43 8.00 -13.72
CA GLU A 220 16.68 8.72 -14.01
C GLU A 220 16.58 10.17 -13.51
N THR A 221 16.71 10.38 -12.22
CA THR A 221 16.90 11.72 -11.68
C THR A 221 18.38 11.91 -11.40
N PRO A 222 19.08 12.86 -12.04
CA PRO A 222 20.44 13.19 -11.67
C PRO A 222 20.40 13.57 -10.20
N VAL A 223 21.13 12.82 -9.36
CA VAL A 223 21.32 13.16 -7.96
C VAL A 223 22.07 14.50 -7.96
N ALA A 224 21.33 15.61 -7.92
CA ALA A 224 21.92 16.89 -7.58
C ALA A 224 22.52 16.69 -6.19
N SER A 225 23.86 16.60 -6.16
CA SER A 225 24.65 16.25 -4.99
C SER A 225 24.09 16.98 -3.77
N LEU A 226 23.43 16.25 -2.87
CA LEU A 226 23.00 16.77 -1.60
C LEU A 226 24.29 17.14 -0.85
N ARG A 227 24.67 18.42 -0.88
CA ARG A 227 25.69 18.92 0.05
C ARG A 227 25.13 18.69 1.44
N PRO A 228 25.90 18.06 2.35
CA PRO A 228 25.46 17.87 3.72
C PRO A 228 25.15 19.24 4.32
N ARG A 229 23.93 19.40 4.87
CA ARG A 229 23.62 20.55 5.71
C ARG A 229 24.56 20.50 6.91
N ARG A 230 25.35 21.57 7.07
CA ARG A 230 26.12 21.84 8.29
C ARG A 230 25.21 22.43 9.35
#